data_AF-A0A0F9DQU7-F1
#
_entry.id   AF-A0A0F9DQU7-F1
#
_cell.length_a   1.000
_cell.length_b   1.000
_cell.length_c   1.000
_cell.angle_alpha   90.00
_cell.angle_beta   90.00
_cell.angle_gamma   90.00
#
_symmetry.space_group_name_H-M   'P 1'
#
loop_
_entity.id
_entity.type
_entity.pdbx_description
1 polymer ?
#
loop_
_entity_poly.entity_id
_entity_poly.type
_entity_poly.pdbx_seq_one_letter_code
_entity_poly.pdbx_strand_id
1 'polypeptide(L)' 'MFAKSNFAKGIDAILDAQFEGRLFEVFSIASGKSLSKEMTFTAASDQLEIIAYGAGGVNNGTDIREVK' A
#
# COMPACT_ATOMS: atom_id res chain seq x y z
N MET A 1 5.50 7.95 -14.95
CA MET A 1 6.02 8.01 -13.57
C MET A 1 5.63 9.38 -13.03
N PHE A 2 4.58 9.46 -12.20
CA PHE A 2 4.17 10.74 -11.60
C PHE A 2 5.09 11.04 -10.42
N ALA A 3 5.79 12.16 -10.44
CA ALA A 3 6.61 12.58 -9.30
C ALA A 3 5.70 13.04 -8.17
N LYS A 4 5.74 12.35 -7.02
CA LYS A 4 5.01 12.77 -5.81
C LYS A 4 5.47 14.18 -5.39
N SER A 5 4.49 15.04 -5.13
CA SER A 5 4.68 16.39 -4.57
C SER A 5 5.50 16.34 -3.27
N ASN A 6 6.30 17.38 -2.99
CA ASN A 6 7.07 17.48 -1.74
C ASN A 6 6.19 17.44 -0.48
N PHE A 7 4.91 17.78 -0.60
CA PHE A 7 3.93 17.63 0.49
C PHE A 7 3.63 16.15 0.80
N ALA A 8 3.51 15.30 -0.24
CA ALA A 8 3.30 13.86 -0.06
C ALA A 8 4.51 13.21 0.63
N LYS A 9 5.74 13.62 0.29
CA LYS A 9 6.96 13.12 0.92
C LYS A 9 7.04 13.40 2.43
N GLY A 10 6.49 14.54 2.88
CA GLY A 10 6.47 14.88 4.31
C GLY A 10 5.47 14.04 5.10
N ILE A 11 4.35 13.64 4.49
CA ILE A 11 3.34 12.78 5.09
C ILE A 11 3.84 11.34 5.17
N ASP A 12 4.49 10.84 4.11
CA ASP A 12 5.05 9.50 4.05
C ASP A 12 6.01 9.23 5.24
N ALA A 13 6.90 10.19 5.56
CA ALA A 13 7.82 10.07 6.69
C ALA A 13 7.13 10.04 8.07
N ILE A 14 6.01 10.77 8.23
CA ILE A 14 5.24 10.77 9.48
C ILE A 14 4.49 9.44 9.65
N LEU A 15 3.90 8.92 8.57
CA LEU A 15 3.19 7.66 8.58
C LEU A 15 4.13 6.48 8.83
N ASP A 16 5.31 6.49 8.22
CA ASP A 16 6.32 5.46 8.47
C ASP A 16 6.80 5.48 9.93
N ALA A 17 6.99 6.66 10.54
CA ALA A 17 7.31 6.77 11.95
C ALA A 17 6.15 6.31 12.86
N GLN A 18 4.90 6.63 12.51
CA GLN A 18 3.72 6.20 13.25
C GLN A 18 3.52 4.68 13.22
N PHE A 19 3.94 4.03 12.14
CA PHE A 19 3.81 2.60 11.92
C PHE A 19 5.15 1.85 12.03
N GLU A 20 6.15 2.45 12.67
CA GLU A 20 7.47 1.83 12.81
C GLU A 20 7.39 0.45 13.47
N GLY A 21 8.09 -0.53 12.91
CA GLY A 21 8.09 -1.91 13.37
C GLY A 21 6.86 -2.74 12.99
N ARG A 22 5.88 -2.16 12.28
CA ARG A 22 4.71 -2.87 11.75
C ARG A 22 4.90 -3.15 10.26
N LEU A 23 4.47 -4.33 9.83
CA LEU A 23 4.51 -4.74 8.43
C LEU A 23 3.10 -4.86 7.88
N PHE A 24 2.97 -4.55 6.59
CA PHE A 24 1.70 -4.49 5.88
C PHE A 24 1.78 -5.21 4.55
N GLU A 25 0.64 -5.69 4.08
CA GLU A 25 0.47 -6.25 2.75
C GLU A 25 -0.75 -5.65 2.06
N VAL A 26 -0.72 -5.60 0.73
CA VAL A 26 -1.92 -5.34 -0.06
C VAL A 26 -2.69 -6.64 -0.20
N PHE A 27 -3.94 -6.62 0.24
CA PHE A 27 -4.79 -7.79 0.30
C PHE A 27 -5.99 -7.61 -0.63
N SER A 28 -6.43 -8.72 -1.24
CA SER A 28 -7.66 -8.76 -2.03
C SER A 28 -8.82 -9.15 -1.13
N ILE A 29 -9.76 -8.23 -0.90
CA ILE A 29 -10.99 -8.50 -0.17
C ILE A 29 -11.82 -9.55 -0.93
N ALA A 30 -11.89 -9.44 -2.26
CA ALA A 30 -12.71 -10.34 -3.07
C ALA A 30 -12.18 -11.78 -3.13
N SER A 31 -10.86 -11.97 -3.21
CA SER A 31 -10.27 -13.31 -3.29
C SER A 31 -9.82 -13.87 -1.95
N GLY A 32 -9.76 -13.04 -0.91
CA GLY A 32 -9.29 -13.46 0.42
C GLY A 32 -7.80 -13.80 0.43
N LYS A 33 -7.00 -13.21 -0.46
CA LYS A 33 -5.56 -13.53 -0.62
C LYS A 33 -4.70 -12.29 -0.62
N SER A 34 -3.47 -12.45 -0.14
CA SER A 34 -2.42 -11.44 -0.27
C SER A 34 -2.01 -11.27 -1.74
N LEU A 35 -1.85 -10.01 -2.14
CA LEU A 35 -1.45 -9.58 -3.48
C LEU A 35 -0.02 -9.03 -3.50
N SER A 36 0.63 -8.91 -2.34
CA SER A 36 1.98 -8.40 -2.21
C SER A 36 2.77 -9.17 -1.16
N LYS A 37 4.05 -8.85 -1.01
CA LYS A 37 4.83 -9.27 0.16
C LYS A 37 4.57 -8.29 1.33
N GLU A 38 5.01 -8.68 2.52
CA GLU A 38 5.12 -7.79 3.68
C GLU A 38 6.06 -6.61 3.39
N MET A 39 5.64 -5.40 3.73
CA MET A 39 6.40 -4.16 3.51
C MET A 39 5.97 -3.04 4.47
N THR A 40 6.63 -1.89 4.43
CA THR A 40 6.24 -0.72 5.21
C THR A 40 4.90 -0.14 4.74
N PHE A 41 4.25 0.66 5.59
CA PHE A 41 2.95 1.24 5.26
C PHE A 41 2.98 2.09 3.97
N THR A 42 4.00 2.95 3.82
CA THR A 42 4.16 3.77 2.61
C THR A 42 4.38 2.90 1.37
N ALA A 43 5.21 1.85 1.47
CA ALA A 43 5.41 0.92 0.36
C ALA A 43 4.12 0.16 -0.01
N ALA A 44 3.32 -0.24 0.98
CA ALA A 44 2.03 -0.89 0.75
C ALA A 44 1.03 0.06 0.09
N SER A 45 1.04 1.34 0.45
CA SER A 45 0.22 2.39 -0.17
C SER A 45 0.58 2.60 -1.64
N ASP A 46 1.87 2.63 -1.96
CA ASP A 46 2.35 2.74 -3.34
C ASP A 46 1.98 1.50 -4.16
N GLN A 47 2.12 0.32 -3.56
CA GLN A 47 1.75 -0.94 -4.19
C GLN A 47 0.24 -1.03 -4.42
N LEU A 48 -0.58 -0.53 -3.49
CA LEU A 48 -2.03 -0.46 -3.65
C LEU A 48 -2.39 0.45 -4.82
N GLU A 49 -1.77 1.63 -4.95
CA GLU A 49 -2.00 2.54 -6.08
C GLU A 49 -1.63 1.86 -7.41
N ILE A 50 -0.50 1.16 -7.47
CA ILE A 50 -0.08 0.39 -8.65
C ILE A 50 -1.09 -0.71 -9.00
N ILE A 51 -1.62 -1.43 -8.01
CA ILE A 51 -2.58 -2.52 -8.25
C ILE A 51 -3.96 -1.98 -8.63
N ALA A 52 -4.42 -0.94 -7.95
CA ALA A 52 -5.74 -0.33 -8.16
C ALA A 52 -5.83 0.39 -9.52
N TYR A 53 -4.74 1.04 -9.95
CA TYR A 53 -4.72 1.85 -11.18
C TYR A 53 -3.85 1.25 -12.31
N GLY A 54 -3.14 0.15 -12.08
CA GLY A 54 -2.30 -0.53 -13.06
C GLY A 54 -3.02 -1.56 -13.94
N ALA A 55 -2.30 -2.04 -14.95
CA ALA A 55 -2.77 -2.89 -16.06
C ALA A 55 -3.49 -4.17 -15.59
N GLY A 56 -4.81 -4.09 -15.45
CA GLY A 56 -5.64 -5.24 -15.07
C GLY A 56 -6.79 -4.88 -14.13
N GLY A 57 -6.79 -3.68 -13.54
CA GLY A 57 -7.95 -3.08 -12.87
C GLY A 57 -8.73 -4.07 -12.03
N VAL A 58 -8.11 -4.63 -10.99
CA VAL A 58 -8.84 -5.42 -9.99
C VAL A 58 -9.61 -4.43 -9.12
N ASN A 59 -10.67 -3.85 -9.68
CA ASN A 59 -11.67 -3.02 -8.99
C ASN A 59 -12.45 -3.80 -7.91
N ASN A 60 -12.10 -5.08 -7.71
CA ASN A 60 -12.68 -5.96 -6.71
C ASN A 60 -11.93 -5.80 -5.38
N GLY A 61 -12.14 -4.64 -4.72
CA GLY A 61 -11.82 -4.38 -3.32
C GLY A 61 -10.43 -4.82 -2.88
N THR A 62 -9.47 -3.90 -2.93
CA THR A 62 -8.14 -4.11 -2.35
C THR A 62 -7.96 -3.19 -1.15
N ASP A 63 -7.38 -3.71 -0.07
CA ASP A 63 -7.08 -2.99 1.16
C ASP A 63 -5.63 -3.23 1.61
N ILE A 64 -5.14 -2.39 2.52
CA ILE A 64 -3.86 -2.59 3.20
C ILE A 64 -4.16 -3.22 4.55
N ARG A 65 -3.51 -4.34 4.85
CA ARG A 65 -3.65 -5.04 6.13
C ARG A 65 -2.31 -5.13 6.83
N GLU A 66 -2.35 -4.95 8.15
CA GLU A 66 -1.22 -5.25 9.01
C GLU A 66 -1.04 -6.77 9.14
N VAL A 67 0.19 -7.23 9.00
CA VAL A 67 0.59 -8.62 9.22
C VAL A 67 1.08 -8.76 10.66
N LYS A 68 0.55 -9.76 11.37
CA LYS A 68 0.83 -10.04 12.79
C LYS A 68 1.38 -11.43 12.99
#